data_AF-A0A930T0F2-F1
#
_entry.id   AF-A0A930T0F2-F1
#
_cell.length_a   1.000
_cell.length_b   1.000
_cell.length_c   1.000
_cell.angle_alpha   90.00
_cell.angle_beta   90.00
_cell.angle_gamma   90.00
#
_symmetry.space_group_name_H-M   'P 1'
#
loop_
_entity.id
_entity.type
_entity.pdbx_description
1 polymer ?
#
loop_
_entity_poly.entity_id
_entity_poly.type
_entity_poly.pdbx_seq_one_letter_code
_entity_poly.pdbx_strand_id
1 'polypeptide(L)' 'MTDKINKIEHLIQNAITDGRITPAESEIIRHAVYFDPPVTTEKIHLWCELQIKITNAEILLDHG' A
#
# COMPACT_ATOMS: atom_id res chain seq x y z
N MET A 1 0.94 5.31 -18.43
CA MET A 1 0.42 4.15 -17.65
C MET A 1 1.41 3.64 -16.60
N THR A 2 2.73 3.70 -16.84
CA THR A 2 3.79 3.25 -15.90
C THR A 2 3.90 4.08 -14.61
N ASP A 3 3.52 5.36 -14.65
CA ASP A 3 3.72 6.31 -13.54
C ASP A 3 2.89 5.98 -12.28
N LYS A 4 1.64 5.53 -12.47
CA LYS A 4 0.77 5.10 -11.36
C LYS A 4 1.29 3.84 -10.68
N ILE A 5 1.93 2.96 -11.44
CA ILE A 5 2.45 1.69 -10.93
C ILE A 5 3.59 1.94 -9.95
N ASN A 6 4.54 2.79 -10.34
CA ASN A 6 5.70 3.14 -9.50
C ASN A 6 5.28 3.92 -8.25
N LYS A 7 4.25 4.78 -8.35
CA LYS A 7 3.71 5.50 -7.19
C LYS A 7 3.15 4.58 -6.10
N ILE A 8 2.45 3.52 -6.48
CA ILE A 8 1.87 2.58 -5.51
C ILE A 8 2.96 1.80 -4.78
N GLU A 9 3.97 1.33 -5.52
CA GLU A 9 5.11 0.63 -4.95
C GLU A 9 5.87 1.52 -3.95
N HIS A 10 6.15 2.76 -4.33
CA HIS A 10 6.78 3.73 -3.43
C HIS A 10 5.95 4.01 -2.18
N LEU A 11 4.62 4.13 -2.29
CA LEU A 11 3.74 4.35 -1.14
C LEU A 11 3.78 3.17 -0.17
N ILE A 12 3.73 1.93 -0.69
CA ILE A 12 3.82 0.73 0.15
C ILE A 12 5.21 0.64 0.81
N GLN A 13 6.28 0.88 0.05
CA GLN A 13 7.65 0.83 0.58
C GLN A 13 7.90 1.90 1.64
N ASN A 14 7.42 3.13 1.42
CA ASN A 14 7.48 4.18 2.42
C ASN A 14 6.71 3.78 3.68
N ALA A 15 5.49 3.24 3.55
CA ALA A 15 4.71 2.83 4.70
C ALA A 15 5.38 1.72 5.52
N ILE A 16 6.01 0.76 4.84
CA ILE A 16 6.78 -0.32 5.48
C ILE A 16 8.04 0.24 6.17
N THR A 17 8.74 1.18 5.54
CA THR A 17 9.99 1.75 6.05
C THR A 17 9.75 2.69 7.22
N ASP A 18 8.74 3.55 7.10
CA ASP A 18 8.36 4.54 8.12
C ASP A 18 7.62 3.88 9.30
N GLY A 19 7.08 2.67 9.08
CA GLY A 19 6.25 1.97 10.07
C GLY A 19 4.91 2.67 10.29
N ARG A 20 4.48 3.50 9.34
CA ARG A 20 3.27 4.32 9.41
C ARG A 20 2.61 4.43 8.06
N ILE A 21 1.29 4.48 8.04
CA ILE A 21 0.53 4.75 6.82
C ILE A 21 -0.68 5.61 7.12
N THR A 22 -0.94 6.59 6.26
CA THR A 22 -2.15 7.39 6.39
C THR A 22 -3.37 6.70 5.76
N PRO A 23 -4.60 6.97 6.23
CA PRO A 23 -5.81 6.45 5.61
C PRO A 23 -5.94 6.85 4.14
N ALA A 24 -5.45 8.04 3.77
CA ALA A 24 -5.45 8.51 2.38
C ALA A 24 -4.55 7.64 1.50
N GLU A 25 -3.33 7.32 1.95
CA GLU A 25 -2.41 6.44 1.24
C GLU A 25 -2.93 5.01 1.15
N SER A 26 -3.49 4.49 2.25
CA SER A 26 -4.12 3.17 2.28
C SER A 26 -5.27 3.07 1.27
N GLU A 27 -6.11 4.11 1.16
CA GLU A 27 -7.21 4.12 0.20
C GLU A 27 -6.70 4.21 -1.24
N ILE A 28 -5.66 4.99 -1.51
CA ILE A 28 -5.02 5.06 -2.84
C ILE A 28 -4.49 3.68 -3.25
N ILE A 29 -3.83 2.96 -2.34
CA ILE A 29 -3.30 1.62 -2.61
C ILE A 29 -4.43 0.63 -2.85
N ARG A 30 -5.46 0.63 -1.99
CA ARG A 30 -6.65 -0.20 -2.16
C ARG A 30 -7.31 0.08 -3.51
N HIS A 31 -7.49 1.34 -3.88
CA HIS A 31 -8.16 1.69 -5.12
C HIS A 31 -7.37 1.21 -6.34
N ALA A 32 -6.04 1.34 -6.31
CA ALA A 32 -5.19 0.83 -7.38
C ALA A 32 -5.17 -0.71 -7.46
N VAL A 33 -5.19 -1.41 -6.33
CA VAL A 33 -5.18 -2.88 -6.27
C VAL A 33 -6.50 -3.50 -6.75
N TYR A 34 -7.64 -2.87 -6.43
CA TYR A 34 -8.96 -3.45 -6.73
C TYR A 34 -9.62 -2.91 -8.00
N PHE A 35 -9.30 -1.67 -8.42
CA PHE A 35 -10.03 -0.99 -9.50
C PHE A 35 -9.20 -0.69 -10.76
N ASP A 36 -7.87 -0.84 -10.74
CA ASP A 36 -7.00 -0.56 -11.89
C ASP A 36 -6.52 -1.90 -12.52
N PRO A 37 -6.91 -2.26 -13.76
CA PRO A 37 -6.41 -3.47 -14.42
C PRO A 37 -5.07 -3.22 -15.14
N PRO A 38 -4.08 -4.15 -15.13
CA PRO A 38 -3.96 -5.41 -14.39
C PRO A 38 -3.01 -5.24 -13.19
N VAL A 39 -3.54 -5.39 -11.98
CA VAL A 39 -2.69 -5.49 -10.79
C VAL A 39 -1.97 -6.83 -10.85
N THR A 40 -0.65 -6.76 -10.97
CA THR A 40 0.22 -7.94 -10.97
C THR A 40 0.18 -8.62 -9.60
N THR A 41 0.36 -9.94 -9.58
CA THR A 41 0.40 -10.75 -8.35
C THR A 41 1.36 -10.18 -7.30
N GLU A 42 2.45 -9.57 -7.75
CA GLU A 42 3.45 -8.89 -6.91
C GLU A 42 2.85 -7.73 -6.08
N LYS A 43 1.95 -6.93 -6.65
CA LYS A 43 1.30 -5.84 -5.92
C LYS A 43 0.25 -6.32 -4.94
N ILE A 44 -0.46 -7.40 -5.28
CA ILE A 44 -1.37 -8.05 -4.34
C ILE A 44 -0.57 -8.57 -3.14
N HIS A 45 0.61 -9.15 -3.39
CA HIS A 45 1.51 -9.61 -2.34
C HIS A 45 1.96 -8.46 -1.43
N LEU A 46 2.47 -7.37 -2.02
CA LEU A 46 2.88 -6.18 -1.28
C LEU A 46 1.74 -5.56 -0.46
N TRP A 47 0.52 -5.51 -1.02
CA TRP A 47 -0.66 -5.07 -0.29
C TRP A 47 -1.01 -5.99 0.88
N CYS A 48 -0.97 -7.31 0.67
CA CYS A 48 -1.18 -8.28 1.74
C CYS A 48 -0.13 -8.15 2.84
N GLU A 49 1.16 -8.00 2.50
CA GLU A 49 2.22 -7.80 3.49
C GLU A 49 2.00 -6.53 4.31
N LEU A 50 1.62 -5.43 3.66
CA LEU A 50 1.27 -4.18 4.33
C LEU A 50 0.10 -4.39 5.32
N GLN A 51 -0.97 -5.06 4.89
CA GLN A 51 -2.13 -5.35 5.75
C GLN A 51 -1.78 -6.25 6.93
N ILE A 52 -0.92 -7.25 6.73
CA ILE A 52 -0.42 -8.12 7.81
C ILE A 52 0.35 -7.30 8.83
N LYS A 53 1.25 -6.42 8.38
CA LYS A 53 2.04 -5.55 9.27
C LYS A 53 1.18 -4.54 10.04
N ILE A 54 0.14 -3.99 9.41
CA ILE A 54 -0.86 -3.14 10.10
C ILE A 54 -1.59 -3.98 11.16
N THR A 55 -2.03 -5.19 10.81
CA THR A 55 -2.74 -6.11 11.73
C THR A 55 -1.88 -6.52 12.92
N ASN A 56 -0.57 -6.74 12.70
CA ASN A 56 0.40 -7.05 13.74
C ASN A 56 0.81 -5.82 14.58
N ALA A 57 0.25 -4.64 14.30
CA ALA A 57 0.66 -3.36 14.89
C ALA A 57 2.14 -3.00 14.67
N GLU A 58 2.79 -3.60 13.66
CA GLU A 58 4.13 -3.21 13.19
C GLU A 58 4.07 -1.88 12.42
N ILE A 59 2.94 -1.62 11.76
CA ILE A 59 2.66 -0.37 11.07
C ILE A 59 1.47 0.31 11.74
N LEU A 60 1.65 1.57 12.14
CA LEU A 60 0.58 2.37 12.72
C LEU A 60 -0.23 3.04 11.62
N LEU A 61 -1.55 2.97 11.74
CA LEU A 61 -2.44 3.85 10.98
C LEU A 61 -2.33 5.25 11.56
N ASP A 62 -1.58 6.10 10.87
CA ASP A 62 -1.40 7.50 11.24
C ASP A 62 -2.60 8.29 10.75
N HIS A 63 -3.40 8.82 11.67
CA HIS A 63 -4.66 9.46 11.32
C HIS A 63 -4.51 10.88 10.73
N GLY A 64 -3.27 11.42 10.67
CA GLY A 64 -3.04 12.83 10.34
C GLY A 64 -3.43 13.77 11.47
#